data_AF-A0A965JA00-F1
#
_entry.id   AF-A0A965JA00-F1
#
_cell.length_a   1.000
_cell.length_b   1.000
_cell.length_c   1.000
_cell.angle_alpha   90.00
_cell.angle_beta   90.00
_cell.angle_gamma   90.00
#
_symmetry.space_group_name_H-M   'P 1'
#
loop_
_entity.id
_entity.type
_entity.pdbx_description
1 polymer ?
#
loop_
_entity_poly.entity_id
_entity_poly.type
_entity_poly.pdbx_seq_one_letter_code
_entity_poly.pdbx_strand_id
1 'polypeptide(L)'
;MKPQIKMNSQTHEKLRDALGPKDWNDIKAQNSWHIFKIMSEFVEGFEKMSRIGPCVSIFGSARTKTTSPYYLLAEDIAFKLVQHGYGIISGGGPGIMEAANKGAQKGNGKSVGLNIQLPFEQKHNAYIDSDKNIHFDYFFVRKTIFLKYSQGFIAMPGGFGTLDELFESITLIQTNKLAHFPIVLVG
;
A
#
# COMPACT_ATOMS: atom_id res chain seq x y z
N MET A 1 14.80 14.50 -18.42
CA MET A 1 14.07 15.75 -18.09
C MET A 1 13.06 15.41 -16.99
N LYS A 2 13.29 15.83 -15.74
CA LYS A 2 12.42 15.48 -14.59
C LYS A 2 11.06 16.15 -14.77
N PRO A 3 9.92 15.44 -14.65
CA PRO A 3 8.67 16.12 -14.40
C PRO A 3 8.70 16.60 -12.94
N GLN A 4 8.88 17.90 -12.73
CA GLN A 4 8.52 18.54 -11.47
C GLN A 4 7.04 18.25 -11.21
N ILE A 5 6.74 17.75 -10.01
CA ILE A 5 5.37 17.66 -9.51
C ILE A 5 4.85 19.11 -9.44
N LYS A 6 4.09 19.54 -10.45
CA LYS A 6 3.36 20.81 -10.37
C LYS A 6 2.18 20.59 -9.44
N MET A 7 2.38 20.82 -8.14
CA MET A 7 1.27 20.90 -7.19
C MET A 7 0.38 22.11 -7.53
N ASN A 8 -0.93 21.91 -7.55
CA ASN A 8 -1.92 22.97 -7.76
C ASN A 8 -1.86 23.98 -6.59
N SER A 9 -2.02 25.28 -6.86
CA SER A 9 -1.95 26.36 -5.87
C SER A 9 -2.90 26.12 -4.69
N GLN A 10 -4.10 25.60 -4.95
CA GLN A 10 -5.10 25.24 -3.94
C GLN A 10 -4.65 24.14 -2.97
N THR A 11 -3.78 23.21 -3.39
CA THR A 11 -3.25 22.15 -2.51
C THR A 11 -2.14 22.69 -1.61
N HIS A 12 -1.31 23.61 -2.12
CA HIS A 12 -0.29 24.30 -1.33
C HIS A 12 -0.90 25.21 -0.26
N GLU A 13 -2.00 25.89 -0.59
CA GLU A 13 -2.70 26.80 0.33
C GLU A 13 -3.36 26.01 1.48
N LYS A 14 -4.07 24.91 1.16
CA LYS A 14 -4.63 23.99 2.18
C LYS A 14 -3.58 23.40 3.13
N LEU A 15 -2.38 23.10 2.65
CA LEU A 15 -1.29 22.57 3.49
C LEU A 15 -0.65 23.65 4.37
N ARG A 16 -0.58 24.91 3.91
CA ARG A 16 -0.14 26.05 4.73
C ARG A 16 -1.18 26.44 5.79
N ASP A 17 -2.45 26.47 5.41
CA ASP A 17 -3.57 26.80 6.31
C ASP A 17 -3.82 25.72 7.37
N ALA A 18 -3.31 24.50 7.17
CA ALA A 18 -3.37 23.44 8.17
C ALA A 18 -2.67 23.81 9.49
N LEU A 19 -1.69 24.72 9.46
CA LEU A 19 -0.93 25.19 10.62
C LEU A 19 -1.50 26.49 11.24
N GLY A 20 -2.57 27.06 10.67
CA GLY A 20 -3.23 28.25 11.20
C GLY A 20 -4.16 27.94 12.39
N PRO A 21 -4.47 28.94 13.23
CA PRO A 21 -5.45 28.79 14.31
C PRO A 21 -6.85 28.53 13.73
N LYS A 22 -7.55 27.52 14.25
CA LYS A 22 -8.88 27.11 13.81
C LYS A 22 -9.92 27.34 14.92
N ASP A 23 -11.19 27.51 14.54
CA ASP A 23 -12.31 27.72 15.46
C ASP A 23 -12.71 26.42 16.19
N TRP A 24 -12.92 26.50 17.51
CA TRP A 24 -12.97 25.34 18.43
C TRP A 24 -14.17 24.41 18.23
N ASN A 25 -15.34 24.94 17.86
CA ASN A 25 -16.55 24.12 17.72
C ASN A 25 -16.57 23.29 16.43
N ASP A 26 -16.12 23.89 15.31
CA ASP A 26 -16.00 23.19 14.03
C ASP A 26 -14.89 22.12 14.07
N ILE A 27 -13.80 22.39 14.80
CA ILE A 27 -12.74 21.39 15.07
C ILE A 27 -13.31 20.15 15.74
N LYS A 28 -14.21 20.29 16.74
CA LYS A 28 -14.69 19.14 17.53
C LYS A 28 -15.58 18.20 16.71
N ALA A 29 -16.50 18.76 15.92
CA ALA A 29 -17.37 17.97 15.04
C ALA A 29 -16.58 17.29 13.91
N GLN A 30 -15.67 18.04 13.27
CA GLN A 30 -14.81 17.51 12.20
C GLN A 30 -13.86 16.42 12.72
N ASN A 31 -13.27 16.61 13.91
CA ASN A 31 -12.42 15.60 14.54
C ASN A 31 -13.20 14.33 14.90
N SER A 32 -14.44 14.47 15.39
CA SER A 32 -15.28 13.31 15.71
C SER A 32 -15.59 12.50 14.45
N TRP A 33 -15.95 13.16 13.35
CA TRP A 33 -16.19 12.50 12.06
C TRP A 33 -14.93 11.78 11.53
N HIS A 34 -13.76 12.40 11.63
CA HIS A 34 -12.49 11.75 11.27
C HIS A 34 -12.24 10.48 12.09
N ILE A 35 -12.48 10.50 13.41
CA ILE A 35 -12.31 9.32 14.25
C ILE A 35 -13.23 8.18 13.79
N PHE A 36 -14.52 8.46 13.55
CA PHE A 36 -15.45 7.45 13.04
C PHE A 36 -15.03 6.90 11.69
N LYS A 37 -14.55 7.76 10.79
CA LYS A 37 -14.06 7.34 9.48
C LYS A 37 -12.81 6.45 9.60
N ILE A 38 -11.85 6.81 10.45
CA ILE A 38 -10.66 6.00 10.74
C ILE A 38 -11.06 4.63 11.29
N MET A 39 -11.98 4.59 12.26
CA MET A 39 -12.50 3.33 12.81
C MET A 39 -13.18 2.49 11.73
N SER A 40 -13.96 3.10 10.85
CA SER A 40 -14.62 2.42 9.73
C SER A 40 -13.60 1.76 8.79
N GLU A 41 -12.53 2.46 8.43
CA GLU A 41 -11.47 1.89 7.58
C GLU A 41 -10.74 0.72 8.25
N PHE A 42 -10.51 0.78 9.56
CA PHE A 42 -9.96 -0.36 10.31
C PHE A 42 -10.90 -1.55 10.29
N VAL A 43 -12.21 -1.33 10.52
CA VAL A 43 -13.21 -2.40 10.50
C VAL A 43 -13.26 -3.05 9.12
N GLU A 44 -13.39 -2.28 8.05
CA GLU A 44 -13.41 -2.80 6.68
C GLU A 44 -12.12 -3.55 6.33
N GLY A 45 -10.97 -2.96 6.66
CA GLY A 45 -9.66 -3.57 6.42
C GLY A 45 -9.51 -4.90 7.15
N PHE A 46 -9.87 -4.97 8.43
CA PHE A 46 -9.78 -6.20 9.21
C PHE A 46 -10.77 -7.27 8.74
N GLU A 47 -12.00 -6.90 8.41
CA GLU A 47 -13.01 -7.86 7.95
C GLU A 47 -12.59 -8.50 6.64
N LYS A 48 -12.23 -7.69 5.63
CA LYS A 48 -11.82 -8.21 4.31
C LYS A 48 -10.55 -9.03 4.39
N MET A 49 -9.55 -8.57 5.14
CA MET A 49 -8.25 -9.23 5.23
C MET A 49 -8.24 -10.47 6.12
N SER A 50 -9.09 -10.54 7.15
CA SER A 50 -9.20 -11.74 8.02
C SER A 50 -9.62 -13.01 7.29
N ARG A 51 -10.28 -12.86 6.14
CA ARG A 51 -10.74 -13.96 5.29
C ARG A 51 -9.68 -14.38 4.26
N ILE A 52 -8.57 -13.64 4.18
CA ILE A 52 -7.47 -13.90 3.26
C ILE A 52 -6.44 -14.74 4.02
N GLY A 53 -5.97 -15.83 3.38
CA GLY A 53 -4.95 -16.72 3.92
C GLY A 53 -3.57 -16.04 4.05
N PRO A 54 -2.50 -16.80 4.33
CA PRO A 54 -1.16 -16.23 4.47
C PRO A 54 -0.76 -15.46 3.21
N CYS A 55 -0.26 -14.25 3.39
CA CYS A 55 0.10 -13.35 2.30
C CYS A 55 1.52 -12.83 2.44
N VAL A 56 2.11 -12.42 1.32
CA VAL A 56 3.38 -11.69 1.25
C VAL A 56 3.10 -10.34 0.60
N SER A 57 3.67 -9.27 1.14
CA SER A 57 3.54 -7.93 0.56
C SER A 57 4.72 -7.61 -0.33
N ILE A 58 4.44 -7.14 -1.54
CA ILE A 58 5.46 -6.72 -2.49
C ILE A 58 5.34 -5.23 -2.73
N PHE A 59 6.43 -4.51 -2.42
CA PHE A 59 6.55 -3.07 -2.60
C PHE A 59 7.56 -2.75 -3.71
N GLY A 60 7.36 -1.63 -4.40
CA GLY A 60 8.31 -1.15 -5.39
C GLY A 60 7.78 0.06 -6.14
N SER A 61 8.55 0.52 -7.14
CA SER A 61 8.23 1.72 -7.90
C SER A 61 6.93 1.59 -8.69
N ALA A 62 6.04 2.58 -8.54
CA ALA A 62 4.87 2.79 -9.39
C ALA A 62 5.23 3.19 -10.84
N ARG A 63 6.49 3.53 -11.09
CA ARG A 63 6.96 4.08 -12.38
C ARG A 63 7.68 3.06 -13.25
N THR A 64 7.86 1.84 -12.77
CA THR A 64 8.54 0.78 -13.51
C THR A 64 7.71 0.37 -14.73
N LYS A 65 8.32 0.33 -15.91
CA LYS A 65 7.64 -0.10 -17.15
C LYS A 65 7.49 -1.62 -17.18
N THR A 66 6.45 -2.11 -17.86
CA THR A 66 6.16 -3.54 -18.04
C THR A 66 7.29 -4.32 -18.73
N THR A 67 8.13 -3.66 -19.52
CA THR A 67 9.30 -4.26 -20.19
C THR A 67 10.57 -4.28 -19.33
N SER A 68 10.53 -3.68 -18.13
CA SER A 68 11.69 -3.65 -17.24
C SER A 68 12.00 -5.05 -16.71
N PRO A 69 13.29 -5.43 -16.57
CA PRO A 69 13.65 -6.69 -15.92
C PRO A 69 13.10 -6.78 -14.49
N TYR A 70 13.02 -5.67 -13.76
CA TYR A 70 12.44 -5.65 -12.41
C TYR A 70 10.93 -5.86 -12.40
N TYR A 71 10.22 -5.44 -13.45
CA TYR A 71 8.79 -5.74 -13.57
C TYR A 71 8.58 -7.24 -13.77
N LEU A 72 9.30 -7.83 -14.72
CA LEU A 72 9.21 -9.27 -15.01
C LEU A 72 9.63 -10.11 -13.81
N LEU A 73 10.67 -9.68 -13.09
CA LEU A 73 11.12 -10.33 -11.87
C LEU A 73 10.07 -10.26 -10.76
N ALA A 74 9.43 -9.10 -10.54
CA ALA A 74 8.35 -8.98 -9.56
C ALA A 74 7.16 -9.89 -9.90
N GLU A 75 6.80 -10.00 -11.18
CA GLU A 75 5.76 -10.91 -11.66
C GLU A 75 6.13 -12.38 -11.39
N ASP A 76 7.37 -12.78 -11.66
CA ASP A 76 7.85 -14.15 -11.42
C ASP A 76 7.94 -14.49 -9.92
N ILE A 77 8.43 -13.57 -9.09
CA ILE A 77 8.45 -13.71 -7.63
C ILE A 77 7.04 -13.93 -7.10
N ALA A 78 6.09 -13.07 -7.49
CA ALA A 78 4.70 -13.18 -7.07
C ALA A 78 4.06 -14.50 -7.51
N PHE A 79 4.29 -14.92 -8.76
CA PHE A 79 3.82 -16.20 -9.28
C PHE A 79 4.35 -17.37 -8.43
N LYS A 80 5.66 -17.40 -8.14
CA LYS A 80 6.29 -18.46 -7.35
C LYS A 80 5.77 -18.50 -5.92
N LEU A 81 5.58 -17.35 -5.27
CA LEU A 81 4.99 -17.27 -3.93
C LEU A 81 3.58 -17.89 -3.91
N VAL A 82 2.78 -17.59 -4.93
CA VAL A 82 1.46 -18.20 -5.08
C VAL A 82 1.53 -19.72 -5.24
N GLN A 83 2.49 -20.25 -6.00
CA GLN A 83 2.68 -21.70 -6.11
C GLN A 83 3.03 -22.35 -4.76
N HIS A 84 3.53 -21.59 -3.79
CA HIS A 84 3.82 -22.05 -2.43
C HIS A 84 2.68 -21.75 -1.44
N GLY A 85 1.50 -21.35 -1.93
CA GLY A 85 0.30 -21.16 -1.11
C GLY A 85 0.15 -19.77 -0.49
N TYR A 86 1.00 -18.79 -0.85
CA TYR A 86 0.88 -17.42 -0.36
C TYR A 86 0.01 -16.57 -1.29
N GLY A 87 -0.87 -15.73 -0.75
CA GLY A 87 -1.46 -14.62 -1.49
C GLY A 87 -0.49 -13.45 -1.62
N ILE A 88 -0.79 -12.51 -2.52
CA ILE A 88 0.02 -11.31 -2.73
C ILE A 88 -0.77 -10.07 -2.35
N ILE A 89 -0.13 -9.21 -1.57
CA ILE A 89 -0.65 -7.88 -1.22
C ILE A 89 0.24 -6.83 -1.88
N SER A 90 -0.36 -5.88 -2.59
CA SER A 90 0.34 -4.72 -3.13
C SER A 90 -0.39 -3.42 -2.77
N GLY A 91 0.23 -2.29 -3.10
CA GLY A 91 -0.40 -0.98 -2.99
C GLY A 91 -1.45 -0.66 -4.06
N GLY A 92 -1.70 -1.58 -5.00
CA GLY A 92 -2.75 -1.52 -6.01
C GLY A 92 -2.49 -0.61 -7.21
N GLY A 93 -1.40 0.17 -7.20
CA GLY A 93 -1.02 1.06 -8.30
C GLY A 93 -0.35 0.35 -9.50
N PRO A 94 0.19 1.14 -10.46
CA PRO A 94 0.92 0.64 -11.61
C PRO A 94 2.34 0.14 -11.25
N GLY A 95 3.09 -0.30 -12.26
CA GLY A 95 4.51 -0.64 -12.13
C GLY A 95 4.74 -1.93 -11.34
N ILE A 96 5.62 -1.91 -10.34
CA ILE A 96 5.92 -3.13 -9.56
C ILE A 96 4.68 -3.68 -8.84
N MET A 97 3.80 -2.79 -8.35
CA MET A 97 2.57 -3.21 -7.69
C MET A 97 1.66 -4.00 -8.64
N GLU A 98 1.52 -3.50 -9.88
CA GLU A 98 0.80 -4.19 -10.96
C GLU A 98 1.47 -5.53 -11.31
N ALA A 99 2.79 -5.56 -11.45
CA ALA A 99 3.54 -6.80 -11.72
C ALA A 99 3.29 -7.87 -10.65
N ALA A 100 3.30 -7.47 -9.38
CA ALA A 100 3.02 -8.37 -8.25
C ALA A 100 1.59 -8.93 -8.33
N ASN A 101 0.59 -8.08 -8.53
CA ASN A 101 -0.81 -8.53 -8.68
C ASN A 101 -1.01 -9.43 -9.90
N LYS A 102 -0.35 -9.10 -11.02
CA LYS A 102 -0.38 -9.89 -12.26
C LYS A 102 0.22 -11.28 -12.05
N GLY A 103 1.36 -11.37 -11.38
CA GLY A 103 1.99 -12.65 -11.04
C GLY A 103 1.10 -13.49 -10.14
N ALA A 104 0.40 -12.85 -9.20
CA ALA A 104 -0.54 -13.52 -8.32
C ALA A 104 -1.72 -14.16 -9.09
N GLN A 105 -2.35 -13.39 -9.98
CA GLN A 105 -3.43 -13.89 -10.84
C GLN A 105 -2.95 -14.99 -11.77
N LYS A 106 -1.77 -14.85 -12.36
CA LYS A 106 -1.15 -15.89 -13.21
C LYS A 106 -0.98 -17.21 -12.47
N GLY A 107 -0.74 -17.16 -11.16
CA GLY A 107 -0.63 -18.33 -10.30
C GLY A 107 -1.97 -18.87 -9.78
N ASN A 108 -3.11 -18.28 -10.17
CA ASN A 108 -4.44 -18.52 -9.58
C ASN A 108 -4.48 -18.31 -8.06
N GLY A 109 -3.65 -17.40 -7.55
CA GLY A 109 -3.57 -17.04 -6.14
C GLY A 109 -4.45 -15.85 -5.78
N LYS A 110 -4.47 -15.49 -4.50
CA LYS A 110 -5.19 -14.29 -4.04
C LYS A 110 -4.37 -13.05 -4.42
N SER A 111 -5.02 -12.09 -5.08
CA SER A 111 -4.40 -10.83 -5.49
C SER A 111 -5.10 -9.66 -4.81
N VAL A 112 -4.43 -9.06 -3.82
CA VAL A 112 -4.98 -7.98 -2.97
C VAL A 112 -4.37 -6.63 -3.37
N GLY A 113 -5.21 -5.60 -3.41
CA GLY A 113 -4.80 -4.21 -3.60
C GLY A 113 -5.28 -3.34 -2.45
N LEU A 114 -4.34 -2.82 -1.67
CA LEU A 114 -4.61 -1.81 -0.65
C LEU A 114 -4.34 -0.43 -1.28
N ASN A 115 -5.37 0.16 -1.87
CA ASN A 115 -5.30 1.44 -2.56
C ASN A 115 -5.39 2.60 -1.57
N ILE A 116 -4.75 3.72 -1.90
CA ILE A 116 -4.83 4.96 -1.13
C ILE A 116 -5.39 6.06 -2.03
N GLN A 117 -6.36 6.83 -1.53
CA GLN A 117 -6.93 7.91 -2.31
C GLN A 117 -5.94 9.08 -2.40
N LEU A 118 -5.45 9.33 -3.63
CA LEU A 118 -4.57 10.46 -3.93
C LEU A 118 -5.27 11.44 -4.88
N PRO A 119 -4.94 12.73 -4.83
CA PRO A 119 -5.61 13.75 -5.66
C PRO A 119 -5.45 13.54 -7.17
N PHE A 120 -4.44 12.78 -7.62
CA PHE A 120 -4.06 12.65 -9.03
C PHE A 120 -3.84 11.20 -9.50
N GLU A 121 -3.93 10.20 -8.62
CA GLU A 121 -3.65 8.79 -8.93
C GLU A 121 -4.93 7.99 -8.68
N GLN A 122 -5.67 7.68 -9.76
CA GLN A 122 -7.09 7.27 -9.64
C GLN A 122 -7.47 5.93 -10.27
N LYS A 123 -6.53 5.08 -10.69
CA LYS A 123 -6.89 3.73 -11.14
C LYS A 123 -6.02 2.68 -10.48
N HIS A 124 -6.68 1.81 -9.73
CA HIS A 124 -6.12 0.53 -9.33
C HIS A 124 -5.81 -0.30 -10.58
N ASN A 125 -4.81 -1.17 -10.51
CA ASN A 125 -4.48 -2.03 -11.63
C ASN A 125 -5.56 -3.10 -11.88
N ALA A 126 -5.53 -3.70 -13.07
CA ALA A 126 -6.55 -4.66 -13.52
C ALA A 126 -6.39 -6.08 -12.93
N TYR A 127 -5.29 -6.33 -12.21
CA TYR A 127 -4.93 -7.67 -11.73
C TYR A 127 -5.28 -7.89 -10.25
N ILE A 128 -6.01 -6.97 -9.63
CA ILE A 128 -6.52 -7.13 -8.27
C ILE A 128 -7.85 -7.88 -8.34
N ASP A 129 -8.07 -8.83 -7.42
CA ASP A 129 -9.35 -9.52 -7.33
C ASP A 129 -10.46 -8.52 -6.96
N SER A 130 -11.62 -8.62 -7.62
CA SER A 130 -12.71 -7.66 -7.44
C SER A 130 -13.20 -7.52 -5.99
N ASP A 131 -13.15 -8.60 -5.22
CA ASP A 131 -13.51 -8.66 -3.80
C ASP A 131 -12.38 -8.25 -2.85
N LYS A 132 -11.15 -8.02 -3.36
CA LYS A 132 -9.93 -7.72 -2.56
C LYS A 132 -9.29 -6.39 -2.92
N ASN A 133 -10.09 -5.49 -3.47
CA ASN A 133 -9.74 -4.11 -3.70
C ASN A 133 -10.26 -3.25 -2.53
N ILE A 134 -9.34 -2.80 -1.66
CA ILE A 134 -9.67 -2.01 -0.47
C ILE A 134 -9.12 -0.61 -0.66
N HIS A 135 -9.94 0.41 -0.39
CA HIS A 135 -9.56 1.81 -0.52
C HIS A 135 -9.45 2.45 0.86
N PHE A 136 -8.36 3.18 1.08
CA PHE A 136 -8.09 3.91 2.31
C PHE A 136 -7.97 5.39 2.01
N ASP A 137 -8.44 6.23 2.92
CA ASP A 137 -8.17 7.67 2.92
C ASP A 137 -6.98 8.00 3.84
N TYR A 138 -6.69 7.14 4.82
CA TYR A 138 -5.63 7.35 5.81
C TYR A 138 -4.44 6.39 5.63
N PHE A 139 -3.26 6.95 5.36
CA PHE A 139 -2.01 6.19 5.19
C PHE A 139 -1.69 5.24 6.35
N PHE A 140 -1.87 5.70 7.59
CA PHE A 140 -1.52 4.90 8.77
C PHE A 140 -2.44 3.68 8.95
N VAL A 141 -3.71 3.78 8.54
CA VAL A 141 -4.63 2.63 8.56
C VAL A 141 -4.14 1.59 7.55
N ARG A 142 -3.90 2.02 6.31
CA ARG A 142 -3.36 1.18 5.23
C ARG A 142 -2.06 0.48 5.63
N LYS A 143 -1.10 1.20 6.20
CA LYS A 143 0.18 0.66 6.71
C LYS A 143 -0.03 -0.41 7.76
N THR A 144 -0.94 -0.16 8.72
CA THR A 144 -1.29 -1.15 9.75
C THR A 144 -1.84 -2.42 9.13
N ILE A 145 -2.67 -2.32 8.08
CA ILE A 145 -3.20 -3.49 7.36
C ILE A 145 -2.08 -4.27 6.66
N PHE A 146 -1.12 -3.60 6.00
CA PHE A 146 0.06 -4.27 5.43
C PHE A 146 0.84 -5.06 6.46
N LEU A 147 1.19 -4.44 7.59
CA LEU A 147 2.02 -5.04 8.63
C LEU A 147 1.32 -6.21 9.33
N LYS A 148 -0.01 -6.13 9.52
CA LYS A 148 -0.78 -7.14 10.25
C LYS A 148 -1.03 -8.42 9.45
N TYR A 149 -1.24 -8.31 8.14
CA TYR A 149 -1.71 -9.43 7.30
C TYR A 149 -0.64 -10.01 6.38
N SER A 150 0.63 -9.65 6.61
CA SER A 150 1.73 -10.12 5.80
C SER A 150 2.71 -10.96 6.61
N GLN A 151 3.12 -12.08 6.02
CA GLN A 151 4.07 -13.04 6.58
C GLN A 151 5.50 -12.74 6.12
N GLY A 152 5.70 -11.72 5.31
CA GLY A 152 7.00 -11.33 4.80
C GLY A 152 6.87 -10.20 3.78
N PHE A 153 7.90 -9.37 3.70
CA PHE A 153 7.95 -8.23 2.78
C PHE A 153 9.03 -8.43 1.73
N ILE A 154 8.71 -8.07 0.49
CA ILE A 154 9.67 -7.99 -0.61
C ILE A 154 9.71 -6.56 -1.11
N ALA A 155 10.87 -5.92 -0.97
CA ALA A 155 11.15 -4.58 -1.45
C ALA A 155 11.92 -4.65 -2.78
N MET A 156 11.21 -4.45 -3.88
CA MET A 156 11.78 -4.27 -5.21
C MET A 156 12.32 -2.83 -5.38
N PRO A 157 13.09 -2.52 -6.43
CA PRO A 157 13.60 -1.18 -6.65
C PRO A 157 12.47 -0.14 -6.70
N GLY A 158 12.59 0.88 -5.86
CA GLY A 158 11.48 1.73 -5.46
C GLY A 158 11.90 3.16 -5.10
N GLY A 159 10.89 4.00 -4.89
CA GLY A 159 11.06 5.39 -4.45
C GLY A 159 10.73 5.57 -2.97
N PHE A 160 10.37 6.79 -2.58
CA PHE A 160 10.06 7.11 -1.18
C PHE A 160 8.96 6.26 -0.57
N GLY A 161 7.89 5.95 -1.30
CA GLY A 161 6.83 5.06 -0.77
C GLY A 161 7.36 3.66 -0.44
N THR A 162 8.27 3.13 -1.25
CA THR A 162 8.90 1.81 -0.98
C THR A 162 9.84 1.89 0.23
N LEU A 163 10.63 2.98 0.33
CA LEU A 163 11.53 3.18 1.45
C LEU A 163 10.77 3.41 2.77
N ASP A 164 9.66 4.12 2.73
CA ASP A 164 8.78 4.38 3.88
C ASP A 164 8.29 3.06 4.49
N GLU A 165 7.69 2.18 3.69
CA GLU A 165 7.24 0.86 4.14
C GLU A 165 8.41 -0.02 4.63
N LEU A 166 9.56 0.03 3.94
CA LEU A 166 10.75 -0.73 4.32
C LEU A 166 11.29 -0.31 5.70
N PHE A 167 11.52 0.99 5.90
CA PHE A 167 12.09 1.50 7.14
C PHE A 167 11.10 1.42 8.31
N GLU A 168 9.80 1.60 8.07
CA GLU A 168 8.78 1.38 9.09
C GLU A 168 8.81 -0.06 9.59
N SER A 169 8.86 -1.03 8.67
CA SER A 169 8.91 -2.45 9.02
C SER A 169 10.14 -2.81 9.82
N ILE A 170 11.32 -2.37 9.38
CA ILE A 170 12.58 -2.60 10.08
C ILE A 170 12.53 -1.99 11.48
N THR A 171 12.03 -0.76 11.60
CA THR A 171 11.90 -0.07 12.89
C THR A 171 10.97 -0.82 13.84
N LEU A 172 9.82 -1.30 13.36
CA LEU A 172 8.85 -2.02 14.19
C LEU A 172 9.35 -3.40 14.62
N ILE A 173 10.07 -4.12 13.75
CA ILE A 173 10.72 -5.39 14.10
C ILE A 173 11.83 -5.14 15.14
N GLN A 174 12.72 -4.16 14.89
CA GLN A 174 13.81 -3.81 15.79
C GLN A 174 13.31 -3.42 17.20
N THR A 175 12.18 -2.72 17.27
CA THR A 175 11.59 -2.26 18.54
C THR A 175 10.65 -3.28 19.19
N ASN A 176 10.55 -4.51 18.65
CA ASN A 176 9.64 -5.56 19.12
C ASN A 176 8.17 -5.12 19.17
N LYS A 177 7.77 -4.21 18.29
CA LYS A 177 6.36 -3.79 18.11
C LYS A 177 5.64 -4.64 17.07
N LEU A 178 6.38 -5.43 16.31
CA LEU A 178 5.87 -6.37 15.31
C LEU A 178 6.59 -7.71 15.46
N ALA A 179 5.91 -8.80 15.08
CA ALA A 179 6.52 -10.11 15.02
C ALA A 179 7.67 -10.14 14.00
N HIS A 180 8.68 -10.97 14.25
CA HIS A 180 9.78 -11.14 13.32
C HIS A 180 9.29 -11.89 12.07
N PHE A 181 9.39 -11.25 10.91
CA PHE A 181 9.14 -11.86 9.61
C PHE A 181 10.24 -11.48 8.60
N PRO A 182 10.45 -12.28 7.55
CA PRO A 182 11.48 -12.00 6.56
C PRO A 182 11.20 -10.72 5.76
N ILE A 183 12.21 -9.85 5.67
CA ILE A 183 12.24 -8.71 4.74
C ILE A 183 13.34 -8.99 3.70
N VAL A 184 12.97 -9.02 2.42
CA VAL A 184 13.89 -9.29 1.31
C VAL A 184 13.99 -8.05 0.43
N LEU A 185 15.21 -7.56 0.20
CA LEU A 185 15.49 -6.52 -0.76
C LEU A 185 15.93 -7.16 -2.07
N VAL A 186 15.37 -6.71 -3.19
CA VAL A 186 15.68 -7.20 -4.54
C VAL A 186 16.19 -6.03 -5.36
N GLY A 187 17.38 -6.16 -5.96
CA GLY A 187 18.02 -5.10 -6.72
C GLY A 187 19.45 -5.44 -7.10
#